data_AF-A0A6H9USV5-F1
#
_entry.id   AF-A0A6H9USV5-F1
#
_cell.length_a   1.000
_cell.length_b   1.000
_cell.length_c   1.000
_cell.angle_alpha   90.00
_cell.angle_beta   90.00
_cell.angle_gamma   90.00
#
_symmetry.space_group_name_H-M   'P 1'
#
loop_
_entity.id
_entity.type
_entity.pdbx_description
1 polymer ?
#
loop_
_entity_poly.entity_id
_entity_poly.type
_entity_poly.pdbx_seq_one_letter_code
_entity_poly.pdbx_strand_id
1 'polypeptide(L)'
;MSDTSPGLKVSSAVLTRTINELDEHLSTMERAYTESEDIARQVAQSMRSTAGTKFIAKIENWQRGYRTVMAEYKDLLEAVGITSKVMTDTAGEADANMDLWTGDVYDILGK
;
A
#
# COMPACT_ATOMS: atom_id res chain seq x y z
N MET A 1 8.20 33.43 -13.16
CA MET A 1 7.02 32.60 -13.47
C MET A 1 7.33 31.21 -12.93
N SER A 2 6.62 30.83 -11.88
CA SER A 2 6.86 29.60 -11.11
C SER A 2 6.12 28.44 -11.77
N ASP A 3 6.86 27.52 -12.38
CA ASP A 3 6.34 26.19 -12.71
C ASP A 3 6.33 25.36 -11.43
N THR A 4 5.26 25.50 -10.64
CA THR A 4 4.90 24.44 -9.68
C THR A 4 4.67 23.16 -10.49
N SER A 5 5.66 22.26 -10.40
CA SER A 5 5.86 21.10 -11.26
C SER A 5 4.55 20.30 -11.47
N PRO A 6 3.98 20.30 -12.68
CA PRO A 6 2.81 19.48 -13.02
C PRO A 6 2.99 17.99 -12.69
N GLY A 7 4.24 17.51 -12.62
CA GLY A 7 4.58 16.13 -12.27
C GLY A 7 4.25 15.75 -10.83
N LEU A 8 4.29 16.67 -9.86
CA LEU A 8 4.03 16.36 -8.45
C LEU A 8 2.55 15.99 -8.21
N LYS A 9 1.60 16.75 -8.79
CA LYS A 9 0.16 16.45 -8.66
C LYS A 9 -0.24 15.18 -9.42
N VAL A 10 0.33 14.95 -10.61
CA VAL A 10 0.09 13.71 -11.38
C VAL A 10 0.61 12.48 -10.62
N SER A 11 1.75 12.59 -9.93
CA SER A 11 2.31 11.49 -9.14
C SER A 11 1.43 11.11 -7.93
N SER A 12 0.80 12.09 -7.27
CA SER A 12 -0.07 11.86 -6.10
C SER A 12 -1.32 11.03 -6.44
N ALA A 13 -1.96 11.27 -7.60
CA ALA A 13 -3.13 10.50 -8.03
C ALA A 13 -2.77 9.04 -8.36
N VAL A 14 -1.64 8.83 -9.04
CA VAL A 14 -1.14 7.49 -9.36
C VAL A 14 -0.77 6.74 -8.07
N LEU A 15 -0.04 7.39 -7.15
CA LEU A 15 0.30 6.83 -5.84
C LEU A 15 -0.93 6.43 -5.04
N THR A 16 -1.93 7.32 -4.96
CA THR A 16 -3.20 7.05 -4.24
C THR A 16 -3.91 5.85 -4.84
N ARG A 17 -3.98 5.77 -6.17
CA ARG A 17 -4.56 4.62 -6.87
C ARG A 17 -3.81 3.33 -6.54
N THR A 18 -2.48 3.35 -6.60
CA THR A 18 -1.65 2.19 -6.28
C THR A 18 -1.84 1.74 -4.82
N ILE A 19 -1.93 2.66 -3.85
CA ILE A 19 -2.23 2.31 -2.45
C ILE A 19 -3.56 1.57 -2.35
N ASN A 20 -4.61 2.09 -2.98
CA ASN A 20 -5.94 1.48 -2.94
C ASN A 20 -5.95 0.09 -3.59
N GLU A 21 -5.28 -0.08 -4.73
CA GLU A 21 -5.16 -1.38 -5.41
C GLU A 21 -4.39 -2.39 -4.54
N LEU A 22 -3.31 -1.96 -3.88
CA LEU A 22 -2.54 -2.81 -2.97
C LEU A 22 -3.34 -3.22 -1.73
N ASP A 23 -4.12 -2.30 -1.16
CA ASP A 23 -4.99 -2.58 -0.01
C ASP A 23 -6.12 -3.57 -0.36
N GLU A 24 -6.74 -3.41 -1.54
CA GLU A 24 -7.75 -4.35 -2.04
C GLU A 24 -7.17 -5.74 -2.28
N HIS A 25 -5.97 -5.80 -2.88
CA HIS A 25 -5.26 -7.06 -3.06
C HIS A 25 -4.98 -7.71 -1.71
N LEU A 26 -4.49 -6.96 -0.73
CA LEU A 26 -4.16 -7.47 0.59
C LEU A 26 -5.40 -8.05 1.31
N SER A 27 -6.51 -7.32 1.29
CA SER A 27 -7.80 -7.79 1.84
C SER A 27 -8.27 -9.09 1.16
N THR A 28 -8.14 -9.15 -0.17
CA THR A 28 -8.44 -10.37 -0.93
C THR A 28 -7.52 -11.53 -0.55
N MET A 29 -6.25 -11.25 -0.30
CA MET A 29 -5.29 -12.27 0.15
C MET A 29 -5.64 -12.79 1.55
N GLU A 30 -5.93 -11.92 2.51
CA GLU A 30 -6.31 -12.30 3.87
C GLU A 30 -7.58 -13.17 3.89
N ARG A 31 -8.56 -12.85 3.03
CA ARG A 31 -9.75 -13.70 2.83
C ARG A 31 -9.38 -15.08 2.28
N ALA A 32 -8.62 -15.14 1.18
CA ALA A 32 -8.23 -16.42 0.57
C ALA A 32 -7.42 -17.30 1.52
N TYR A 33 -6.56 -16.67 2.33
CA TYR A 33 -5.81 -17.36 3.38
C TYR A 33 -6.75 -17.98 4.42
N THR A 34 -7.74 -17.23 4.90
CA THR A 34 -8.73 -17.72 5.88
C THR A 34 -9.60 -18.85 5.31
N GLU A 35 -10.08 -18.71 4.08
CA GLU A 35 -10.86 -19.74 3.39
C GLU A 35 -10.07 -21.04 3.24
N SER A 36 -8.76 -20.95 3.00
CA SER A 36 -7.90 -22.14 2.93
C SER A 36 -7.80 -22.89 4.26
N GLU A 37 -7.79 -22.18 5.40
CA GLU A 37 -7.79 -22.79 6.73
C GLU A 37 -9.10 -23.53 6.99
N ASP A 38 -10.22 -22.95 6.55
CA ASP A 38 -11.53 -23.60 6.64
C ASP A 38 -11.60 -24.87 5.80
N ILE A 39 -11.09 -24.83 4.57
CA ILE A 39 -11.03 -26.02 3.70
C ILE A 39 -10.15 -27.10 4.34
N ALA A 40 -8.97 -26.74 4.87
CA ALA A 40 -8.09 -27.69 5.55
C ALA A 40 -8.79 -28.33 6.75
N ARG A 41 -9.52 -27.54 7.56
CA ARG A 41 -10.31 -28.03 8.71
C ARG A 41 -11.41 -29.00 8.27
N GLN A 42 -12.17 -28.67 7.23
CA GLN A 42 -13.24 -29.52 6.70
C GLN A 42 -12.69 -30.85 6.16
N VAL A 43 -11.56 -30.82 5.44
CA VAL A 43 -10.91 -32.03 4.94
C VAL A 43 -10.34 -32.87 6.09
N ALA A 44 -9.74 -32.26 7.10
CA ALA A 44 -9.25 -32.97 8.28
C ALA A 44 -10.38 -33.71 9.04
N GLN A 45 -11.57 -33.11 9.09
CA GLN A 45 -12.74 -33.70 9.75
C GLN A 45 -13.37 -34.82 8.91
N SER A 46 -13.46 -34.65 7.60
CA SER A 46 -14.18 -35.57 6.69
C SER A 46 -13.31 -36.70 6.12
N MET A 47 -12.01 -36.48 5.92
CA MET A 47 -11.10 -37.40 5.25
C MET A 47 -9.87 -37.72 6.11
N ARG A 48 -10.02 -38.69 7.02
CA ARG A 48 -8.91 -39.23 7.83
C ARG A 48 -7.96 -40.17 7.07
N SER A 49 -8.15 -40.32 5.76
CA SER A 49 -7.31 -41.16 4.92
C SER A 49 -6.01 -40.44 4.54
N THR A 50 -5.02 -41.21 4.03
CA THR A 50 -3.75 -40.68 3.51
C THR A 50 -3.94 -39.57 2.46
N ALA A 51 -5.05 -39.58 1.71
CA ALA A 51 -5.37 -38.53 0.75
C ALA A 51 -5.67 -37.19 1.44
N GLY A 52 -6.43 -37.20 2.55
CA GLY A 52 -6.72 -35.99 3.32
C GLY A 52 -5.46 -35.39 3.94
N THR A 53 -4.59 -36.22 4.52
CA THR A 53 -3.29 -35.76 5.06
C THR A 53 -2.41 -35.11 4.00
N LYS A 54 -2.34 -35.69 2.78
CA LYS A 54 -1.57 -35.11 1.68
C LYS A 54 -2.14 -33.77 1.22
N PHE A 55 -3.47 -33.64 1.17
CA PHE A 55 -4.13 -32.40 0.80
C PHE A 55 -3.87 -31.29 1.83
N ILE A 56 -4.01 -31.59 3.13
CA ILE A 56 -3.71 -30.63 4.22
C ILE A 56 -2.27 -30.14 4.12
N ALA A 57 -1.31 -31.05 3.93
CA ALA A 57 0.09 -30.68 3.74
C ALA A 57 0.32 -29.77 2.52
N LYS A 58 -0.50 -29.89 1.46
CA LYS A 58 -0.45 -28.97 0.31
C LYS A 58 -0.98 -27.58 0.66
N ILE A 59 -2.08 -27.49 1.43
CA ILE A 59 -2.57 -26.20 1.93
C ILE A 59 -1.53 -25.53 2.84
N GLU A 60 -0.96 -26.26 3.79
CA GLU A 60 0.07 -25.71 4.69
C GLU A 60 1.31 -25.19 3.93
N ASN A 61 1.73 -25.92 2.90
CA ASN A 61 2.82 -25.47 2.02
C ASN A 61 2.48 -24.19 1.27
N TRP A 62 1.28 -24.12 0.70
CA TRP A 62 0.80 -22.92 0.02
C TRP A 62 0.70 -21.74 0.99
N GLN A 63 0.11 -21.94 2.17
CA GLN A 63 -0.03 -20.92 3.23
C GLN A 63 1.30 -20.33 3.65
N ARG A 64 2.36 -21.14 3.76
CA ARG A 64 3.71 -20.64 4.08
C ARG A 64 4.23 -19.67 3.02
N GLY A 65 4.16 -20.04 1.75
CA GLY A 65 4.58 -19.14 0.66
C GLY A 65 3.68 -17.91 0.57
N TYR A 66 2.38 -18.10 0.79
CA TYR A 66 1.38 -17.05 0.71
C TYR A 66 1.58 -15.96 1.77
N ARG A 67 1.95 -16.33 2.99
CA ARG A 67 2.32 -15.38 4.06
C ARG A 67 3.50 -14.50 3.66
N THR A 68 4.49 -15.05 2.95
CA THR A 68 5.61 -14.25 2.44
C THR A 68 5.13 -13.24 1.42
N VAL A 69 4.33 -13.64 0.43
CA VAL A 69 3.80 -12.68 -0.57
C VAL A 69 2.96 -11.60 0.09
N MET A 70 2.13 -11.97 1.07
CA MET A 70 1.33 -11.03 1.83
C MET A 70 2.19 -10.03 2.63
N ALA A 71 3.32 -10.46 3.18
CA ALA A 71 4.27 -9.57 3.86
C ALA A 71 4.89 -8.57 2.88
N GLU A 72 5.35 -9.01 1.71
CA GLU A 72 5.90 -8.13 0.66
C GLU A 72 4.87 -7.08 0.19
N TYR A 73 3.58 -7.46 0.11
CA TYR A 73 2.50 -6.50 -0.17
C TYR A 73 2.33 -5.46 0.94
N LYS A 74 2.44 -5.86 2.21
CA LYS A 74 2.37 -4.94 3.36
C LYS A 74 3.55 -3.97 3.35
N ASP A 75 4.76 -4.47 3.09
CA ASP A 75 5.97 -3.65 3.02
C ASP A 75 5.89 -2.63 1.87
N LEU A 76 5.37 -3.05 0.71
CA LEU A 76 5.15 -2.13 -0.41
C LEU A 76 4.11 -1.06 -0.07
N LEU A 77 3.00 -1.43 0.57
CA LEU A 77 1.96 -0.48 0.99
C LEU A 77 2.51 0.55 1.98
N GLU A 78 3.35 0.12 2.94
CA GLU A 78 4.05 1.01 3.86
C GLU A 78 4.99 1.98 3.11
N ALA A 79 5.83 1.47 2.21
CA ALA A 79 6.78 2.30 1.45
C ALA A 79 6.07 3.34 0.58
N VAL A 80 4.98 2.96 -0.07
CA VAL A 80 4.17 3.87 -0.89
C VAL A 80 3.44 4.89 0.00
N GLY A 81 2.94 4.48 1.17
CA GLY A 81 2.32 5.36 2.16
C GLY A 81 3.28 6.42 2.70
N ILE A 82 4.50 6.02 3.05
CA ILE A 82 5.58 6.93 3.47
C ILE A 82 5.91 7.93 2.35
N THR A 83 6.06 7.43 1.12
CA THR A 83 6.35 8.28 -0.05
C THR A 83 5.23 9.30 -0.27
N SER A 84 3.97 8.88 -0.22
CA SER A 84 2.80 9.75 -0.36
C SER A 84 2.79 10.87 0.71
N LYS A 85 3.11 10.52 1.95
CA LYS A 85 3.21 11.49 3.05
C LYS A 85 4.32 12.52 2.81
N VAL A 86 5.53 12.06 2.48
CA VAL A 86 6.68 12.96 2.22
C VAL A 86 6.37 13.92 1.06
N MET A 87 5.72 13.44 0.00
CA MET A 87 5.33 14.29 -1.13
C MET A 87 4.29 15.34 -0.73
N THR A 88 3.36 14.98 0.16
CA THR A 88 2.35 15.91 0.70
C THR A 88 3.00 16.96 1.59
N ASP A 89 3.88 16.54 2.51
CA ASP A 89 4.60 17.44 3.42
C ASP A 89 5.49 18.41 2.64
N THR A 90 6.24 17.91 1.65
CA THR A 90 7.11 18.74 0.78
C THR A 90 6.30 19.75 -0.05
N ALA A 91 5.13 19.36 -0.55
CA ALA A 91 4.25 20.27 -1.28
C ALA A 91 3.70 21.37 -0.35
N GLY A 92 3.32 21.03 0.89
CA GLY A 92 2.88 21.99 1.89
C GLY A 92 3.97 22.98 2.31
N GLU A 93 5.20 22.50 2.50
CA GLU A 93 6.36 23.35 2.80
C GLU A 93 6.72 24.28 1.63
N ALA A 94 6.61 23.80 0.39
CA ALA A 94 6.86 24.62 -0.79
C ALA A 94 5.82 25.75 -0.92
N ASP A 95 4.53 25.45 -0.72
CA ASP A 95 3.46 26.45 -0.75
C ASP A 95 3.62 27.47 0.40
N ALA A 96 3.94 27.02 1.62
CA ALA A 96 4.15 27.91 2.77
C ALA A 96 5.36 28.85 2.58
N ASN A 97 6.47 28.35 2.00
CA ASN A 97 7.66 29.16 1.77
C ASN A 97 7.52 30.11 0.57
N MET A 98 6.70 29.76 -0.44
CA MET A 98 6.37 30.68 -1.54
C MET A 98 5.56 31.89 -1.02
N ASP A 99 4.60 31.66 -0.13
CA ASP A 99 3.73 32.71 0.43
C ASP A 99 4.54 33.74 1.26
N LEU A 100 5.56 33.27 1.99
CA LEU A 100 6.50 34.11 2.76
C LEU A 100 7.37 35.00 1.87
N TRP A 101 7.70 34.58 0.64
CA TRP A 101 8.48 35.40 -0.30
C TRP A 101 7.63 36.40 -1.09
N THR A 102 6.33 36.11 -1.30
CA THR A 102 5.42 37.03 -2.00
C THR A 102 4.84 38.12 -1.10
N GLY A 103 4.76 37.88 0.22
CA GLY A 103 4.20 38.83 1.19
C GLY A 103 5.10 40.03 1.50
N ASP A 104 6.40 39.81 1.74
CA ASP A 104 7.29 40.87 2.26
C ASP A 104 8.20 41.52 1.20
N VAL A 105 8.49 40.85 0.08
CA VAL A 105 9.45 41.36 -0.91
C VAL A 105 8.85 42.49 -1.77
N TYR A 106 7.54 42.47 -2.03
CA TYR A 106 6.88 43.53 -2.80
C TYR A 106 6.65 44.81 -1.99
N ASP A 107 6.55 44.72 -0.66
CA ASP A 107 6.33 45.89 0.20
C ASP A 107 7.63 46.66 0.51
N ILE A 108 8.79 46.02 0.33
CA ILE A 108 10.12 46.64 0.52
C ILE A 108 10.67 47.25 -0.78
N LEU A 109 10.26 46.76 -1.95
CA LEU A 109 10.65 47.32 -3.27
C LEU A 109 9.70 48.41 -3.79
N GLY A 110 8.61 48.70 -3.06
CA GLY A 110 7.57 49.68 -3.42
C GLY A 110 7.68 51.04 -2.72
N LYS A 111 8.80 51.37 -2.06
CA LYS A 111 9.06 52.69 -1.47
C LYS A 111 10.29 53.37 -2.06
#